data_AF-A0A7W9WX63-F1
#
_entry.id   AF-A0A7W9WX63-F1
#
_cell.length_a   1.000
_cell.length_b   1.000
_cell.length_c   1.000
_cell.angle_alpha   90.00
_cell.angle_beta   90.00
_cell.angle_gamma   90.00
#
_symmetry.space_group_name_H-M   'P 1'
#
loop_
_entity.id
_entity.type
_entity.pdbx_description
1 polymer ?
#
loop_
_entity_poly.entity_id
_entity_poly.type
_entity_poly.pdbx_seq_one_letter_code
_entity_poly.pdbx_strand_id
1 'polypeptide(L)'
;MTGEQFVRDMVAMPKNDLASLRRERAMGYMDGLLDGTVGVRWCPNGQPVAHELSYEAAEQMKRLPPHQLTGSAAELALSMVSKIYPCPTPGSKP
;
A
#
# COMPACT_ATOMS: atom_id res chain seq x y z
N MET A 1 -9.02 4.61 7.02
CA MET A 1 -8.41 3.36 7.52
C MET A 1 -7.07 3.72 8.15
N THR A 2 -6.75 3.20 9.34
CA THR A 2 -5.41 3.41 9.95
C THR A 2 -4.40 2.40 9.40
N GLY A 3 -3.11 2.70 9.51
CA GLY A 3 -2.05 1.76 9.14
C GLY A 3 -2.13 0.45 9.90
N GLU A 4 -2.44 0.50 11.19
CA GLU A 4 -2.64 -0.69 12.03
C GLU A 4 -3.79 -1.56 11.52
N GLN A 5 -4.93 -0.94 11.18
CA GLN A 5 -6.07 -1.66 10.63
C GLN A 5 -5.71 -2.34 9.31
N PHE A 6 -5.03 -1.62 8.41
CA PHE A 6 -4.61 -2.15 7.13
C PHE A 6 -3.67 -3.35 7.29
N VAL A 7 -2.62 -3.21 8.12
CA VAL A 7 -1.66 -4.30 8.40
C VAL A 7 -2.36 -5.53 8.98
N ARG A 8 -3.24 -5.33 9.97
CA ARG A 8 -3.99 -6.43 10.59
C ARG A 8 -4.84 -7.18 9.57
N ASP A 9 -5.54 -6.45 8.71
CA ASP A 9 -6.51 -7.03 7.77
C ASP A 9 -5.80 -7.65 6.53
N MET A 10 -4.59 -7.19 6.16
CA MET A 10 -3.83 -7.69 5.01
C MET A 10 -2.83 -8.81 5.32
N VAL A 11 -2.13 -8.75 6.46
CA VAL A 11 -1.00 -9.65 6.71
C VAL A 11 -1.43 -11.01 7.27
N ALA A 12 -2.39 -11.01 8.20
CA ALA A 12 -2.84 -12.25 8.80
C ALA A 12 -3.67 -13.07 7.80
N MET A 13 -3.43 -14.39 7.76
CA MET A 13 -4.31 -15.30 7.03
C MET A 13 -5.70 -15.25 7.68
N PRO A 14 -6.77 -15.00 6.89
CA PRO A 14 -8.11 -14.90 7.44
C PRO A 14 -8.55 -16.27 7.98
N LYS A 15 -9.05 -16.29 9.21
CA LYS A 15 -9.48 -17.51 9.92
C LYS A 15 -11.00 -17.74 9.88
N ASN A 16 -11.74 -16.79 9.35
CA ASN A 16 -13.20 -16.81 9.23
C ASN A 16 -13.66 -15.83 8.15
N ASP A 17 -14.94 -15.93 7.75
CA ASP A 17 -15.53 -15.13 6.68
C ASP A 17 -15.43 -13.62 6.93
N LEU A 18 -15.60 -13.20 8.19
CA LEU A 18 -15.47 -11.79 8.55
C LEU A 18 -14.04 -11.27 8.34
N ALA A 19 -13.03 -12.07 8.64
CA ALA A 19 -11.64 -11.74 8.36
C ALA A 19 -11.36 -11.70 6.85
N SER A 20 -11.94 -12.62 6.08
CA SER A 20 -11.84 -12.62 4.62
C SER A 20 -12.44 -11.35 4.02
N LEU A 21 -13.65 -10.96 4.43
CA LEU A 21 -14.29 -9.72 3.98
C LEU A 21 -13.50 -8.47 4.34
N ARG A 22 -12.85 -8.45 5.51
CA ARG A 22 -11.95 -7.34 5.89
C ARG A 22 -10.71 -7.26 5.01
N ARG A 23 -10.13 -8.40 4.64
CA ARG A 23 -9.00 -8.47 3.71
C ARG A 23 -9.39 -7.98 2.32
N GLU A 24 -10.51 -8.45 1.78
CA GLU A 24 -11.04 -7.96 0.49
C GLU A 24 -11.27 -6.45 0.50
N ARG A 25 -11.86 -5.92 1.59
CA ARG A 25 -12.02 -4.48 1.76
C ARG A 25 -10.67 -3.74 1.79
N ALA A 26 -9.66 -4.30 2.45
CA ALA A 26 -8.33 -3.70 2.51
C ALA A 26 -7.62 -3.73 1.15
N MET A 27 -7.78 -4.81 0.37
CA MET A 27 -7.30 -4.89 -1.01
C MET A 27 -7.96 -3.83 -1.88
N GLY A 28 -9.30 -3.77 -1.92
CA GLY A 28 -10.01 -2.77 -2.71
C GLY A 28 -9.73 -1.32 -2.27
N TYR A 29 -9.46 -1.08 -0.99
CA TYR A 29 -8.97 0.21 -0.50
C TYR A 29 -7.61 0.56 -1.10
N MET A 30 -6.69 -0.41 -1.16
CA MET A 30 -5.36 -0.21 -1.75
C MET A 30 -5.45 -0.02 -3.27
N ASP A 31 -6.27 -0.80 -3.96
CA ASP A 31 -6.48 -0.66 -5.42
C ASP A 31 -6.97 0.75 -5.75
N GLY A 32 -8.00 1.24 -5.05
CA GLY A 32 -8.50 2.60 -5.24
C GLY A 32 -7.46 3.69 -4.91
N LEU A 33 -6.60 3.44 -3.91
CA LEU A 33 -5.49 4.35 -3.60
C LEU A 33 -4.44 4.38 -4.70
N LEU A 34 -4.04 3.21 -5.21
CA LEU A 34 -3.05 3.07 -6.28
C LEU A 34 -3.56 3.72 -7.57
N ASP A 35 -4.78 3.37 -7.98
CA ASP A 35 -5.43 3.92 -9.18
C ASP A 35 -5.61 5.44 -9.09
N GLY A 36 -6.02 5.94 -7.92
CA GLY A 36 -6.26 7.37 -7.70
C GLY A 36 -4.99 8.23 -7.63
N THR A 37 -3.80 7.62 -7.56
CA THR A 37 -2.55 8.35 -7.29
C THR A 37 -1.38 7.99 -8.21
N VAL A 38 -1.56 7.01 -9.10
CA VAL A 38 -0.58 6.64 -10.12
C VAL A 38 -0.24 7.83 -11.01
N GLY A 39 1.03 7.98 -11.37
CA GLY A 39 1.53 9.11 -12.15
C GLY A 39 1.74 10.41 -11.37
N VAL A 40 1.30 10.47 -10.11
CA VAL A 40 1.40 11.68 -9.27
C VAL A 40 2.21 11.40 -8.00
N ARG A 41 1.84 10.36 -7.25
CA ARG A 41 2.49 10.00 -5.97
C ARG A 41 3.43 8.80 -6.11
N TRP A 42 3.20 7.97 -7.12
CA TRP A 42 4.02 6.82 -7.47
C TRP A 42 3.91 6.57 -8.98
N CYS A 43 4.97 6.07 -9.61
CA CYS A 43 5.04 5.93 -11.07
C CYS A 43 5.72 4.61 -11.47
N PRO A 44 5.02 3.71 -12.17
CA PRO A 44 5.60 2.43 -12.58
C PRO A 44 6.71 2.59 -13.65
N ASN A 45 6.73 3.69 -14.41
CA ASN A 45 7.79 4.00 -15.39
C ASN A 45 8.11 2.86 -16.38
N GLY A 46 7.08 2.13 -16.83
CA GLY A 46 7.24 0.97 -17.72
C GLY A 46 7.72 -0.31 -17.02
N GLN A 47 7.91 -0.28 -15.71
CA GLN A 47 8.16 -1.49 -14.92
C GLN A 47 6.85 -2.27 -14.70
N PRO A 48 6.90 -3.61 -14.75
CA PRO A 48 5.79 -4.44 -14.29
C PRO A 48 5.45 -4.11 -12.84
N VAL A 49 4.17 -3.81 -12.59
CA VAL A 49 3.65 -3.67 -11.23
C VAL A 49 3.37 -5.06 -10.68
N ALA A 50 3.94 -5.38 -9.53
CA ALA A 50 3.70 -6.66 -8.88
C ALA A 50 2.21 -6.81 -8.52
N HIS A 51 1.61 -7.95 -8.86
CA HIS A 51 0.22 -8.26 -8.45
C HIS A 51 0.06 -8.24 -6.92
N GLU A 52 1.14 -8.55 -6.21
CA GLU A 52 1.21 -8.60 -4.75
C GLU A 52 1.59 -7.25 -4.11
N LEU A 53 1.58 -6.12 -4.85
CA LEU A 53 2.05 -4.82 -4.33
C LEU A 53 1.30 -4.39 -3.05
N SER A 54 0.00 -4.68 -2.95
CA SER A 54 -0.80 -4.41 -1.76
C SER A 54 -0.31 -5.19 -0.54
N TYR A 55 0.12 -6.44 -0.74
CA TYR A 55 0.71 -7.28 0.31
C TYR A 55 2.12 -6.82 0.68
N GLU A 56 2.92 -6.46 -0.31
CA GLU A 56 4.27 -5.93 -0.08
C GLU A 56 4.22 -4.63 0.73
N ALA A 57 3.31 -3.71 0.38
CA ALA A 57 3.08 -2.50 1.16
C ALA A 57 2.68 -2.81 2.61
N ALA A 58 1.76 -3.76 2.82
CA ALA A 58 1.33 -4.18 4.15
C ALA A 58 2.47 -4.81 4.98
N GLU A 59 3.29 -5.67 4.37
CA GLU A 59 4.46 -6.28 5.03
C GLU A 59 5.54 -5.25 5.36
N GLN A 60 5.75 -4.24 4.52
CA GLN A 60 6.63 -3.12 4.86
C GLN A 60 6.08 -2.28 6.00
N MET A 61 4.78 -1.96 5.99
CA MET A 61 4.11 -1.21 7.06
C MET A 61 4.17 -1.95 8.39
N LYS A 62 4.05 -3.28 8.42
CA LYS A 62 4.16 -4.10 9.64
C LYS A 62 5.48 -3.92 10.39
N ARG A 63 6.55 -3.48 9.72
CA ARG A 63 7.87 -3.22 10.32
C ARG A 63 7.97 -1.85 10.98
N LEU A 64 6.97 -0.99 10.81
CA LEU A 64 6.94 0.34 11.43
C LEU A 64 6.66 0.24 12.94
N PRO A 65 7.19 1.17 13.75
CA PRO A 65 6.80 1.30 15.14
C PRO A 65 5.28 1.46 15.32
N PRO A 66 4.66 0.89 16.37
CA PRO A 66 3.20 0.95 16.57
C PRO A 66 2.63 2.37 16.56
N HIS A 67 3.36 3.35 17.11
CA HIS A 67 2.93 4.75 17.13
C HIS A 67 2.84 5.39 15.74
N GLN A 68 3.52 4.85 14.72
CA GLN A 68 3.41 5.32 13.35
C GLN A 68 2.21 4.70 12.63
N LEU A 69 1.80 3.49 13.04
CA LEU A 69 0.67 2.76 12.46
C LEU A 69 -0.70 3.35 12.84
N THR A 70 -0.76 4.23 13.84
CA THR A 70 -2.01 4.95 14.18
C THR A 70 -2.41 5.96 13.11
N GLY A 71 -1.47 6.36 12.24
CA GLY A 71 -1.70 7.30 11.15
C GLY A 71 -2.51 6.73 9.97
N SER A 72 -2.69 7.56 8.93
CA SER A 72 -3.40 7.20 7.70
C SER A 72 -2.71 6.05 6.97
N ALA A 73 -3.45 4.96 6.71
CA ALA A 73 -2.94 3.87 5.89
C ALA A 73 -2.55 4.33 4.48
N ALA A 74 -3.26 5.31 3.92
CA ALA A 74 -2.96 5.80 2.57
C ALA A 74 -1.58 6.45 2.48
N GLU A 75 -1.27 7.37 3.40
CA GLU A 75 0.02 8.06 3.39
C GLU A 75 1.19 7.10 3.68
N LEU A 76 0.99 6.17 4.62
CA LEU A 76 1.97 5.14 4.92
C LEU A 76 2.21 4.22 3.71
N ALA A 77 1.15 3.71 3.09
CA ALA A 77 1.26 2.82 1.93
C ALA A 77 1.88 3.54 0.73
N LEU A 78 1.47 4.77 0.41
CA LEU A 78 2.09 5.58 -0.64
C LEU A 78 3.57 5.84 -0.37
N SER A 79 3.96 6.04 0.90
CA SER A 79 5.39 6.20 1.25
C SER A 79 6.21 4.93 1.03
N MET A 80 5.59 3.74 1.05
CA MET A 80 6.26 2.48 0.72
C MET A 80 6.28 2.26 -0.78
N VAL A 81 5.14 2.43 -1.45
CA VAL A 81 5.01 2.23 -2.90
C VAL A 81 5.90 3.20 -3.68
N SER A 82 5.98 4.47 -3.27
CA SER A 82 6.83 5.47 -3.93
C SER A 82 8.33 5.21 -3.79
N LYS A 83 8.78 4.40 -2.81
CA LYS A 83 10.18 3.94 -2.74
C LYS A 83 10.48 2.87 -3.78
N ILE A 84 9.49 2.04 -4.12
CA ILE A 84 9.61 0.99 -5.15
C ILE A 84 9.47 1.62 -6.54
N TYR A 85 8.48 2.50 -6.70
CA TYR A 85 8.07 3.11 -7.96
C TYR A 85 8.12 4.65 -7.86
N PRO A 86 9.33 5.25 -7.80
CA PRO A 86 9.46 6.70 -7.67
C PRO A 86 9.01 7.41 -8.95
N CYS A 87 8.30 8.52 -8.79
CA CYS A 87 8.01 9.40 -9.91
C CYS A 87 9.25 10.18 -10.36
N PRO A 88 9.41 10.39 -11.68
CA PRO A 88 10.52 11.18 -12.20
C PRO A 88 10.40 12.62 -11.67
N THR A 89 11.51 13.16 -11.20
CA THR A 89 11.59 14.57 -10.85
C THR A 89 11.66 15.41 -12.13
N PRO A 90 11.03 16.60 -12.17
CA PRO A 90 11.16 17.50 -13.32
C PRO A 90 12.65 17.75 -13.62
N GLY A 91 13.14 17.23 -14.75
CA GLY A 91 14.55 17.32 -15.16
C GLY A 91 15.33 16.00 -15.17
N SER A 92 14.77 14.91 -14.63
CA SER A 92 15.33 13.57 -14.83
C SER A 92 14.95 13.07 -16.24
N LYS A 93 15.93 13.07 -17.15
CA LYS A 93 15.79 12.51 -18.50
C LYS A 93 15.98 10.98 -18.42
N PRO A 94 15.23 10.18 -19.18
CA PRO A 94 15.46 8.74 -19.27
C PRO A 94 16.86 8.41 -19.80
#